data_AF-A0A836PSU4-F1
#
_entry.id   AF-A0A836PSU4-F1
#
_cell.length_a   1.000
_cell.length_b   1.000
_cell.length_c   1.000
_cell.angle_alpha   90.00
_cell.angle_beta   90.00
_cell.angle_gamma   90.00
#
_symmetry.space_group_name_H-M   'P 1'
#
loop_
_entity.id
_entity.type
_entity.pdbx_description
1 polymer ?
#
loop_
_entity_poly.entity_id
_entity_poly.type
_entity_poly.pdbx_seq_one_letter_code
_entity_poly.pdbx_strand_id
1 'polypeptide(L)'
;TISNSSLLAEWLDCKLVESEWRPVPLSEAVYSNHTITNQDRVESEGNLDKKRETRHSKPAIGLGLDIVEDGAQSLIFTMTRASSVATATEAGKFVAEQLKKDELEKLIKISKTILPRETEDQTKLVKKLADAVKNGTAFHHAGLDQRCRTIVETEFKNGNIKLLTATPTLAAGVNLPARRVIISSVFRFGPNGNAPISILEYKQMCGRAGRPQYDDEGESIIVAKGSPNQYLEHYVDGIPESLESQILEESSLRIHLLGLIATSSTFSAISEEKINEFFSQTFGGLSDDKLDDKISERLKELKTYDMITDEGGFKPTKFGQKVFWLRIDPKTAFDITAHLEDYVKGNKHTFGFLHMITNLPEFYPQFGVTEKLEEKMEEIHDNFKHEKLYAEQKLDHDWTKSLLILHHWIDGMTYSTMSEEFNAEPGDIFQIRQNTERLAYIIKEIARFWKNQVLVDELDTLRQRIRHGVPEKYLDLVKIKNVGRVRAKILYKYNFHDRVDLRKASLEKLAAIDKIGMTIAKSIKLQIEKVR
;
A
#
# COMPACT_ATOMS: atom_id res chain seq x y z
N THR A 1 2.85 18.05 -15.63
CA THR A 1 3.89 18.47 -16.61
C THR A 1 4.94 17.39 -16.68
N ILE A 2 5.32 17.01 -17.90
CA ILE A 2 6.39 16.05 -18.21
C ILE A 2 7.13 16.59 -19.44
N SER A 3 8.42 16.29 -19.61
CA SER A 3 9.24 16.84 -20.70
C SER A 3 8.92 16.27 -22.09
N ASN A 4 8.37 15.06 -22.18
CA ASN A 4 8.06 14.36 -23.43
C ASN A 4 6.55 14.24 -23.72
N SER A 5 5.77 15.22 -23.28
CA SER A 5 4.33 15.35 -23.55
C SER A 5 3.99 15.32 -25.05
N SER A 6 4.82 15.94 -25.88
CA SER A 6 4.68 15.95 -27.35
C SER A 6 4.79 14.56 -27.95
N LEU A 7 5.82 13.79 -27.58
CA LEU A 7 6.01 12.42 -28.04
C LEU A 7 4.83 11.52 -27.61
N LEU A 8 4.32 11.72 -26.40
CA LEU A 8 3.17 10.97 -25.91
C LEU A 8 1.88 11.32 -26.67
N ALA A 9 1.66 12.61 -26.98
CA ALA A 9 0.49 13.07 -27.74
C ALA A 9 0.54 12.59 -29.20
N GLU A 10 1.71 12.62 -29.82
CA GLU A 10 1.96 12.06 -31.15
C GLU A 10 1.64 10.56 -31.19
N TRP A 11 2.17 9.79 -30.23
CA TRP A 11 1.89 8.36 -30.14
C TRP A 11 0.41 8.04 -29.94
N LEU A 12 -0.31 8.84 -29.14
CA LEU A 12 -1.74 8.68 -28.88
C LEU A 12 -2.65 9.22 -30.01
N ASP A 13 -2.07 9.80 -31.07
CA ASP A 13 -2.78 10.54 -32.12
C ASP A 13 -3.79 11.55 -31.53
N CYS A 14 -3.33 12.36 -30.58
CA CYS A 14 -4.19 13.31 -29.88
C CYS A 14 -3.64 14.73 -29.86
N LYS A 15 -4.54 15.71 -29.69
CA LYS A 15 -4.15 17.11 -29.55
C LYS A 15 -3.57 17.34 -28.16
N LEU A 16 -2.33 17.81 -28.12
CA LEU A 16 -1.68 18.23 -26.89
C LEU A 16 -2.28 19.55 -26.37
N VAL A 17 -2.70 19.56 -25.11
CA VAL A 17 -3.07 20.78 -24.38
C VAL A 17 -2.06 20.98 -23.27
N GLU A 18 -1.13 21.91 -23.48
CA GLU A 18 -0.17 22.34 -22.47
C GLU A 18 -0.66 23.62 -21.81
N SER A 19 -0.66 23.62 -20.48
CA SER A 19 -1.03 24.79 -19.70
C SER A 19 -0.32 24.79 -18.36
N GLU A 20 0.25 25.94 -18.02
CA GLU A 20 0.79 26.23 -16.70
C GLU A 20 -0.24 26.96 -15.83
N TRP A 21 -1.46 27.17 -16.36
CA TRP A 21 -2.50 27.86 -15.62
C TRP A 21 -2.88 27.10 -14.36
N ARG A 22 -2.95 27.84 -13.25
CA ARG A 22 -3.44 27.36 -11.97
C ARG A 22 -4.39 28.40 -11.35
N PRO A 23 -5.46 27.96 -10.65
CA PRO A 23 -6.49 28.85 -10.14
C PRO A 23 -6.01 29.76 -8.99
N VAL A 24 -5.02 29.29 -8.22
CA VAL A 24 -4.40 30.05 -7.12
C VAL A 24 -2.92 30.14 -7.43
N PRO A 25 -2.29 31.32 -7.61
CA PRO A 25 -0.85 31.47 -7.83
C PRO A 25 0.03 30.65 -6.87
N LEU A 26 1.22 30.25 -7.33
CA LEU A 26 2.23 29.55 -6.51
C LEU A 26 3.43 30.45 -6.28
N SER A 27 3.81 30.61 -5.01
CA SER A 27 5.13 31.05 -4.60
C SER A 27 5.94 29.82 -4.20
N GLU A 28 7.00 29.51 -4.96
CA GLU A 28 7.98 28.49 -4.60
C GLU A 28 9.18 29.14 -3.90
N ALA A 29 9.66 28.52 -2.82
CA ALA A 29 10.75 29.07 -2.02
C ALA A 29 11.59 27.98 -1.33
N VAL A 30 12.77 28.39 -0.86
CA VAL A 30 13.68 27.56 -0.08
C VAL A 30 13.98 28.25 1.24
N TYR A 31 13.80 27.52 2.34
CA TYR A 31 14.19 27.94 3.68
C TYR A 31 15.59 27.41 4.01
N SER A 32 16.46 28.31 4.48
CA SER A 32 17.77 27.98 5.06
C SER A 32 18.14 29.02 6.12
N ASN A 33 18.56 28.57 7.31
CA ASN A 33 19.05 29.45 8.40
C ASN A 33 18.14 30.65 8.75
N HIS A 34 16.83 30.45 8.91
CA HIS A 34 15.84 31.49 9.20
C HIS A 34 15.55 32.49 8.08
N THR A 35 16.08 32.23 6.88
CA THR A 35 15.79 33.00 5.67
C THR A 35 14.98 32.14 4.70
N ILE A 36 13.95 32.74 4.10
CA ILE A 36 13.20 32.18 2.97
C ILE A 36 13.65 32.93 1.72
N THR A 37 14.25 32.21 0.77
CA THR A 37 14.61 32.71 -0.56
C THR A 37 13.56 32.22 -1.56
N ASN A 38 12.79 33.12 -2.15
CA ASN A 38 11.74 32.76 -3.11
C ASN A 38 12.31 32.47 -4.52
N GLN A 39 11.42 32.09 -5.45
CA GLN A 39 11.75 31.83 -6.85
C GLN A 39 12.42 33.02 -7.57
N ASP A 40 12.14 34.26 -7.16
CA ASP A 40 12.78 35.47 -7.69
C ASP A 40 14.12 35.80 -7.00
N ARG A 41 14.61 34.90 -6.15
CA ARG A 41 15.82 35.05 -5.32
C ARG A 41 15.74 36.21 -4.33
N VAL A 42 14.52 36.63 -3.98
CA VAL A 42 14.26 37.61 -2.94
C VAL A 42 14.25 36.91 -1.59
N GLU A 43 14.99 37.47 -0.65
CA GLU A 43 15.09 36.96 0.71
C GLU A 43 14.07 37.63 1.64
N SER A 44 13.50 36.84 2.54
CA SER A 44 12.59 37.27 3.60
C SER A 44 12.85 36.48 4.88
N GLU A 45 12.34 36.96 6.00
CA GLU A 45 12.45 36.25 7.28
C GLU A 45 11.55 35.00 7.31
N GLY A 46 12.06 33.91 7.88
CA GLY A 46 11.31 32.67 8.07
C GLY A 46 11.51 32.05 9.44
N ASN A 47 10.49 31.33 9.93
CA ASN A 47 10.54 30.59 11.20
C ASN A 47 10.89 31.46 12.43
N LEU A 48 10.47 32.73 12.42
CA LEU A 48 10.62 33.67 13.53
C LEU A 48 9.24 34.15 14.00
N ASP A 49 9.09 34.37 15.30
CA ASP A 49 7.89 34.96 15.90
C ASP A 49 7.97 36.50 15.91
N LYS A 50 6.95 37.17 16.47
CA LYS A 50 6.89 38.65 16.57
C LYS A 50 8.02 39.27 17.39
N LYS A 51 8.72 38.49 18.21
CA LYS A 51 9.87 38.91 19.02
C LYS A 51 11.21 38.56 18.36
N ARG A 52 11.19 38.05 17.12
CA ARG A 52 12.35 37.52 16.39
C ARG A 52 13.00 36.33 17.09
N GLU A 53 12.22 35.55 17.82
CA GLU A 53 12.62 34.26 18.39
C GLU A 53 12.20 33.11 17.46
N THR A 54 12.98 32.03 17.45
CA THR A 54 12.68 30.85 16.65
C THR A 54 11.34 30.23 17.07
N ARG A 55 10.36 30.17 16.16
CA ARG A 55 9.04 29.57 16.44
C ARG A 55 9.14 28.10 16.84
N HIS A 56 10.04 27.36 16.19
CA HIS A 56 10.33 25.98 16.54
C HIS A 56 11.74 25.57 16.10
N SER A 57 12.41 24.75 16.91
CA SER A 57 13.77 24.25 16.64
C SER A 57 13.87 23.45 15.34
N LYS A 58 12.78 22.77 14.96
CA LYS A 58 12.59 22.11 13.65
C LYS A 58 11.93 23.09 12.67
N PRO A 59 12.62 23.52 11.60
CA PRO A 59 12.09 24.51 10.66
C PRO A 59 10.75 24.15 10.03
N ALA A 60 10.56 22.89 9.64
CA ALA A 60 9.32 22.46 9.00
C ALA A 60 8.09 22.67 9.89
N ILE A 61 8.24 22.42 11.20
CA ILE A 61 7.16 22.67 12.17
C ILE A 61 6.93 24.16 12.30
N GLY A 62 7.98 24.96 12.49
CA GLY A 62 7.81 26.40 12.70
C GLY A 62 7.22 27.14 11.51
N LEU A 63 7.61 26.78 10.27
CA LEU A 63 6.97 27.26 9.05
C LEU A 63 5.50 26.83 8.93
N GLY A 64 5.18 25.63 9.40
CA GLY A 64 3.80 25.14 9.45
C GLY A 64 2.96 25.82 10.53
N LEU A 65 3.53 26.20 11.67
CA LEU A 65 2.85 26.91 12.75
C LEU A 65 2.57 28.37 12.39
N ASP A 66 3.46 28.99 11.64
CA ASP A 66 3.31 30.37 11.15
C ASP A 66 2.00 30.55 10.37
N ILE A 67 1.73 29.69 9.39
CA ILE A 67 0.51 29.76 8.59
C ILE A 67 -0.76 29.36 9.37
N VAL A 68 -0.60 28.58 10.45
CA VAL A 68 -1.72 28.19 11.33
C VAL A 68 -2.12 29.36 12.23
N GLU A 69 -1.16 30.18 12.68
CA GLU A 69 -1.45 31.41 13.42
C GLU A 69 -2.27 32.40 12.57
N ASP A 70 -2.03 32.42 11.26
CA ASP A 70 -2.81 33.21 10.28
C ASP A 70 -4.19 32.60 9.95
N GLY A 71 -4.56 31.51 10.62
CA GLY A 71 -5.87 30.84 10.47
C GLY A 71 -5.97 29.93 9.25
N ALA A 72 -4.87 29.66 8.55
CA ALA A 72 -4.82 28.77 7.39
C ALA A 72 -4.26 27.38 7.76
N GLN A 73 -4.21 26.47 6.77
CA GLN A 73 -3.75 25.09 6.98
C GLN A 73 -2.39 24.86 6.33
N SER A 74 -1.56 24.04 6.97
CA SER A 74 -0.27 23.57 6.43
C SER A 74 -0.26 22.07 6.13
N LEU A 75 0.47 21.70 5.08
CA LEU A 75 0.81 20.33 4.74
C LEU A 75 2.33 20.16 4.73
N ILE A 76 2.85 19.28 5.59
CA ILE A 76 4.29 18.99 5.68
C ILE A 76 4.56 17.62 5.07
N PHE A 77 5.27 17.58 3.95
CA PHE A 77 5.82 16.35 3.40
C PHE A 77 7.10 15.97 4.13
N THR A 78 7.08 14.78 4.71
CA THR A 78 8.20 14.16 5.43
C THR A 78 8.61 12.87 4.72
N MET A 79 9.91 12.57 4.67
CA MET A 79 10.42 11.49 3.83
C MET A 79 10.27 10.09 4.44
N THR A 80 9.83 9.96 5.69
CA THR A 80 9.60 8.66 6.35
C THR A 80 8.32 8.65 7.17
N ARG A 81 7.70 7.47 7.34
CA ARG A 81 6.52 7.31 8.20
C ARG A 81 6.81 7.75 9.64
N ALA A 82 7.98 7.37 10.17
CA ALA A 82 8.40 7.74 11.52
C ALA A 82 8.53 9.26 11.70
N SER A 83 9.11 9.98 10.72
CA SER A 83 9.22 11.44 10.77
C SER A 83 7.86 12.12 10.63
N SER A 84 6.94 11.59 9.81
CA SER A 84 5.55 12.06 9.71
C SER A 84 4.86 12.04 11.08
N VAL A 85 4.88 10.88 11.75
CA VAL A 85 4.29 10.69 13.09
C VAL A 85 4.92 11.63 14.12
N ALA A 86 6.26 11.68 14.16
CA ALA A 86 6.98 12.51 15.12
C ALA A 86 6.67 14.00 14.94
N THR A 87 6.68 14.48 13.69
CA THR A 87 6.42 15.89 13.34
C THR A 87 5.00 16.30 13.71
N ALA A 88 4.00 15.47 13.40
CA ALA A 88 2.60 15.77 13.75
C ALA A 88 2.37 15.79 15.26
N THR A 89 2.97 14.84 15.98
CA THR A 89 2.85 14.72 17.45
C THR A 89 3.47 15.93 18.15
N GLU A 90 4.64 16.37 17.69
CA GLU A 90 5.34 17.52 18.24
C GLU A 90 4.64 18.83 17.92
N ALA A 91 4.26 19.05 16.66
CA ALA A 91 3.50 20.23 16.24
C ALA A 91 2.16 20.37 16.97
N GLY A 92 1.50 19.25 17.29
CA GLY A 92 0.22 19.25 18.00
C GLY A 92 0.25 19.95 19.36
N LYS A 93 1.39 19.94 20.05
CA LYS A 93 1.54 20.66 21.33
C LYS A 93 1.32 22.16 21.17
N PHE A 94 1.83 22.73 20.08
CA PHE A 94 1.76 24.15 19.78
C PHE A 94 0.45 24.52 19.07
N VAL A 95 -0.03 23.68 18.14
CA VAL A 95 -1.30 23.92 17.46
C VAL A 95 -2.46 23.97 18.47
N ALA A 96 -2.49 23.06 19.45
CA ALA A 96 -3.55 23.03 20.45
C ALA A 96 -3.67 24.34 21.27
N GLU A 97 -2.56 25.06 21.49
CA GLU A 97 -2.54 26.35 22.21
C GLU A 97 -3.19 27.48 21.41
N GLN A 98 -3.29 27.34 20.08
CA GLN A 98 -3.87 28.33 19.17
C GLN A 98 -5.36 28.09 18.90
N LEU A 99 -5.90 26.93 19.31
CA LEU A 99 -7.27 26.54 19.02
C LEU A 99 -8.26 27.03 20.09
N LYS A 100 -9.47 27.36 19.65
CA LYS A 100 -10.57 27.69 20.55
C LYS A 100 -11.08 26.44 21.27
N LYS A 101 -11.73 26.64 22.41
CA LYS A 101 -12.26 25.54 23.24
C LYS A 101 -13.27 24.65 22.49
N ASP A 102 -14.13 25.25 21.69
CA ASP A 102 -15.13 24.55 20.86
C ASP A 102 -14.48 23.72 19.75
N GLU A 103 -13.41 24.23 19.12
CA GLU A 103 -12.60 23.47 18.16
C GLU A 103 -11.95 22.25 18.82
N LEU A 104 -11.36 22.42 20.01
CA LEU A 104 -10.77 21.32 20.78
C LEU A 104 -11.82 20.26 21.18
N GLU A 105 -13.00 20.68 21.65
CA GLU A 105 -14.09 19.76 21.99
C GLU A 105 -14.56 18.95 20.77
N LYS A 106 -14.60 19.57 19.58
CA LYS A 106 -14.90 18.87 18.32
C LYS A 106 -13.81 17.87 17.97
N LEU A 107 -12.54 18.24 18.07
CA LEU A 107 -11.40 17.37 17.79
C LEU A 107 -11.32 16.18 18.76
N ILE A 108 -11.69 16.36 20.03
CA ILE A 108 -11.83 15.26 21.01
C ILE A 108 -12.91 14.25 20.59
N LYS A 109 -14.01 14.71 19.97
CA LYS A 109 -15.04 13.81 19.43
C LYS A 109 -14.51 13.06 18.21
N ILE A 110 -13.82 13.75 17.32
CA ILE A 110 -13.21 13.14 16.12
C ILE A 110 -12.16 12.10 16.51
N SER A 111 -11.26 12.39 17.47
CA SER A 111 -10.22 11.46 17.89
C SER A 111 -10.76 10.13 18.41
N LYS A 112 -11.93 10.12 19.06
CA LYS A 112 -12.62 8.88 19.48
C LYS A 112 -13.05 8.03 18.29
N THR A 113 -13.34 8.62 17.13
CA THR A 113 -13.69 7.89 15.91
C THR A 113 -12.48 7.25 15.22
N ILE A 114 -11.27 7.77 15.47
CA ILE A 114 -10.01 7.17 15.01
C ILE A 114 -9.75 5.82 15.68
N LEU A 115 -10.14 5.66 16.95
CA LEU A 115 -9.94 4.41 17.69
C LEU A 115 -10.94 3.32 17.24
N PRO A 116 -10.47 2.12 16.86
CA PRO A 116 -11.33 0.95 16.69
C PRO A 116 -12.14 0.65 17.95
N ARG A 117 -13.34 0.09 17.75
CA ARG A 117 -14.21 -0.35 18.85
C ARG A 117 -13.58 -1.46 19.69
N GLU A 118 -12.88 -2.38 19.04
CA GLU A 118 -12.18 -3.47 19.72
C GLU A 118 -10.80 -2.99 20.17
N THR A 119 -10.51 -3.12 21.46
CA THR A 119 -9.23 -2.70 22.05
C THR A 119 -8.02 -3.43 21.47
N GLU A 120 -8.20 -4.69 21.07
CA GLU A 120 -7.19 -5.55 20.42
C GLU A 120 -6.74 -5.02 19.04
N ASP A 121 -7.55 -4.14 18.43
CA ASP A 121 -7.24 -3.50 17.15
C ASP A 121 -6.63 -2.09 17.32
N GLN A 122 -6.58 -1.56 18.55
CA GLN A 122 -6.03 -0.23 18.86
C GLN A 122 -4.49 -0.27 18.98
N THR A 123 -3.80 -0.27 17.84
CA THR A 123 -2.33 -0.27 17.79
C THR A 123 -1.70 1.03 18.33
N LYS A 124 -0.39 0.99 18.62
CA LYS A 124 0.38 2.18 19.02
C LYS A 124 0.27 3.32 18.01
N LEU A 125 0.30 3.01 16.71
CA LEU A 125 0.17 4.00 15.64
C LEU A 125 -1.21 4.67 15.67
N VAL A 126 -2.28 3.90 15.79
CA VAL A 126 -3.67 4.42 15.80
C VAL A 126 -3.92 5.28 17.03
N LYS A 127 -3.38 4.89 18.19
CA LYS A 127 -3.43 5.72 19.41
C LYS A 127 -2.70 7.06 19.22
N LYS A 128 -1.49 7.03 18.66
CA LYS A 128 -0.74 8.25 18.31
C LYS A 128 -1.51 9.15 17.33
N LEU A 129 -2.21 8.57 16.35
CA LEU A 129 -3.04 9.34 15.43
C LEU A 129 -4.20 10.02 16.17
N ALA A 130 -4.92 9.29 17.02
CA ALA A 130 -5.98 9.87 17.84
C ALA A 130 -5.45 11.01 18.74
N ASP A 131 -4.25 10.84 19.29
CA ASP A 131 -3.57 11.85 20.11
C ASP A 131 -3.08 13.07 19.32
N ALA A 132 -2.72 12.92 18.05
CA ALA A 132 -2.44 14.06 17.18
C ALA A 132 -3.73 14.80 16.84
N VAL A 133 -4.78 14.05 16.45
CA VAL A 133 -6.07 14.61 16.02
C VAL A 133 -6.74 15.43 17.11
N LYS A 134 -6.70 14.97 18.38
CA LYS A 134 -7.24 15.76 19.52
C LYS A 134 -6.58 17.13 19.67
N ASN A 135 -5.36 17.30 19.14
CA ASN A 135 -4.55 18.51 19.23
C ASN A 135 -4.55 19.32 17.92
N GLY A 136 -5.41 18.98 16.95
CA GLY A 136 -5.56 19.72 15.69
C GLY A 136 -4.52 19.38 14.63
N THR A 137 -3.70 18.33 14.84
CA THR A 137 -2.74 17.84 13.86
C THR A 137 -3.05 16.41 13.44
N ALA A 138 -2.49 15.95 12.32
CA ALA A 138 -2.57 14.54 11.94
C ALA A 138 -1.35 14.14 11.11
N PHE A 139 -1.19 12.83 10.92
CA PHE A 139 -0.23 12.26 9.98
C PHE A 139 -0.93 11.34 8.99
N HIS A 140 -0.42 11.25 7.77
CA HIS A 140 -0.97 10.42 6.69
C HIS A 140 0.13 9.64 5.95
N HIS A 141 0.04 8.31 6.00
CA HIS A 141 0.94 7.42 5.28
C HIS A 141 0.31 6.03 5.09
N ALA A 142 0.96 5.18 4.26
CA ALA A 142 0.47 3.85 3.90
C ALA A 142 0.26 2.89 5.09
N GLY A 143 1.01 3.08 6.18
CA GLY A 143 0.86 2.32 7.43
C GLY A 143 -0.48 2.46 8.16
N LEU A 144 -1.25 3.53 7.90
CA LEU A 144 -2.59 3.70 8.45
C LEU A 144 -3.60 2.80 7.72
N ASP A 145 -4.60 2.29 8.45
CA ASP A 145 -5.74 1.64 7.80
C ASP A 145 -6.58 2.64 7.00
N GLN A 146 -7.35 2.15 6.03
CA GLN A 146 -8.14 3.00 5.12
C GLN A 146 -9.15 3.88 5.88
N ARG A 147 -9.74 3.40 6.97
CA ARG A 147 -10.71 4.15 7.77
C ARG A 147 -10.04 5.35 8.43
N CYS A 148 -8.85 5.18 9.02
CA CYS A 148 -8.07 6.27 9.59
C CYS A 148 -7.69 7.31 8.52
N ARG A 149 -7.21 6.86 7.35
CA ARG A 149 -6.87 7.76 6.23
C ARG A 149 -8.07 8.60 5.79
N THR A 150 -9.23 7.96 5.59
CA THR A 150 -10.46 8.67 5.20
C THR A 150 -10.94 9.67 6.24
N ILE A 151 -10.83 9.36 7.54
CA ILE A 151 -11.17 10.34 8.59
C ILE A 151 -10.20 11.53 8.53
N VAL A 152 -8.89 11.29 8.46
CA VAL A 152 -7.89 12.37 8.36
C VAL A 152 -8.11 13.24 7.12
N GLU A 153 -8.32 12.64 5.96
CA GLU A 153 -8.61 13.34 4.70
C GLU A 153 -9.86 14.22 4.81
N THR A 154 -10.94 13.66 5.37
CA THR A 154 -12.21 14.37 5.56
C THR A 154 -12.05 15.55 6.52
N GLU A 155 -11.39 15.34 7.65
CA GLU A 155 -11.28 16.34 8.70
C GLU A 155 -10.23 17.42 8.39
N PHE A 156 -9.23 17.12 7.55
CA PHE A 156 -8.36 18.11 6.95
C PHE A 156 -9.12 18.96 5.93
N LYS A 157 -9.89 18.34 5.03
CA LYS A 157 -10.73 19.07 4.06
C LYS A 157 -11.77 19.97 4.74
N ASN A 158 -12.30 19.55 5.90
CA ASN A 158 -13.24 20.32 6.70
C ASN A 158 -12.59 21.46 7.52
N GLY A 159 -11.27 21.64 7.46
CA GLY A 159 -10.56 22.69 8.21
C GLY A 159 -10.42 22.43 9.71
N ASN A 160 -10.77 21.23 10.20
CA ASN A 160 -10.65 20.88 11.61
C ASN A 160 -9.20 20.53 11.97
N ILE A 161 -8.53 19.75 11.12
CA ILE A 161 -7.08 19.51 11.24
C ILE A 161 -6.35 20.70 10.60
N LYS A 162 -5.55 21.42 11.38
CA LYS A 162 -4.84 22.63 10.93
C LYS A 162 -3.49 22.33 10.28
N LEU A 163 -2.81 21.29 10.75
CA LEU A 163 -1.52 20.87 10.22
C LEU A 163 -1.52 19.36 9.97
N LEU A 164 -1.29 18.98 8.71
CA LEU A 164 -1.16 17.60 8.28
C LEU A 164 0.29 17.30 7.93
N THR A 165 0.84 16.21 8.43
CA THR A 165 2.11 15.68 7.93
C THR A 165 1.84 14.46 7.06
N ALA A 166 2.64 14.23 6.03
CA ALA A 166 2.45 13.07 5.16
C ALA A 166 3.73 12.56 4.53
N THR A 167 3.74 11.29 4.13
CA THR A 167 4.75 10.78 3.19
C THR A 167 4.40 11.20 1.74
N PRO A 168 5.38 11.28 0.82
CA PRO A 168 5.15 11.71 -0.57
C PRO A 168 4.05 10.95 -1.31
N THR A 169 3.75 9.70 -0.91
CA THR A 169 2.65 8.89 -1.47
C THR A 169 1.28 9.59 -1.45
N LEU A 170 1.05 10.54 -0.54
CA LEU A 170 -0.18 11.35 -0.53
C LEU A 170 -0.30 12.22 -1.79
N ALA A 171 0.83 12.73 -2.31
CA ALA A 171 0.87 13.67 -3.43
C ALA A 171 0.31 13.08 -4.74
N ALA A 172 0.28 11.75 -4.89
CA ALA A 172 -0.25 11.09 -6.08
C ALA A 172 -1.72 10.63 -5.95
N GLY A 173 -2.30 10.62 -4.74
CA GLY A 173 -3.50 9.81 -4.46
C GLY A 173 -4.76 10.55 -3.99
N VAL A 174 -4.63 11.75 -3.41
CA VAL A 174 -5.77 12.46 -2.80
C VAL A 174 -5.67 13.96 -3.00
N ASN A 175 -6.80 14.62 -3.26
CA ASN A 175 -6.88 16.07 -3.40
C ASN A 175 -7.03 16.76 -2.03
N LEU A 176 -5.90 16.99 -1.35
CA LEU A 176 -5.82 17.72 -0.07
C LEU A 176 -4.96 18.99 -0.23
N PRO A 177 -5.50 20.10 -0.77
CA PRO A 177 -4.75 21.34 -0.85
C PRO A 177 -4.60 22.00 0.53
N ALA A 178 -3.51 22.72 0.73
CA ALA A 178 -3.22 23.52 1.93
C ALA A 178 -2.69 24.88 1.50
N ARG A 179 -2.81 25.94 2.31
CA ARG A 179 -2.25 27.25 1.92
C ARG A 179 -0.74 27.17 1.76
N ARG A 180 -0.07 26.52 2.71
CA ARG A 180 1.37 26.27 2.67
C ARG A 180 1.69 24.78 2.62
N VAL A 181 2.53 24.39 1.68
CA VAL A 181 3.18 23.08 1.62
C VAL A 181 4.63 23.24 2.03
N ILE A 182 5.11 22.37 2.92
CA ILE A 182 6.49 22.35 3.36
C ILE A 182 7.11 20.99 3.02
N ILE A 183 8.19 20.99 2.25
CA ILE A 183 8.98 19.78 1.95
C ILE A 183 10.14 19.74 2.95
N SER A 184 10.03 18.88 3.97
CA SER A 184 10.98 18.90 5.10
C SER A 184 12.40 18.44 4.73
N SER A 185 12.54 17.75 3.60
CA SER A 185 13.79 17.27 3.02
C SER A 185 13.47 16.88 1.57
N VAL A 186 14.37 17.15 0.64
CA VAL A 186 14.29 16.62 -0.74
C VAL A 186 15.11 15.34 -0.92
N PHE A 187 15.68 14.81 0.15
CA PHE A 187 16.42 13.55 0.16
C PHE A 187 15.66 12.46 0.92
N ARG A 188 15.63 11.26 0.35
CA ARG A 188 15.05 10.06 0.95
C ARG A 188 16.01 8.88 0.87
N PHE A 189 15.92 7.98 1.85
CA PHE A 189 16.65 6.73 1.82
C PHE A 189 15.98 5.76 0.84
N GLY A 190 16.72 5.36 -0.20
CA GLY A 190 16.36 4.31 -1.15
C GLY A 190 17.30 3.10 -1.03
N PRO A 191 17.16 2.11 -1.94
CA PRO A 191 17.98 0.89 -1.93
C PRO A 191 19.48 1.16 -1.97
N ASN A 192 19.90 2.20 -2.69
CA ASN A 192 21.30 2.59 -2.87
C ASN A 192 21.75 3.70 -1.89
N GLY A 193 21.03 3.88 -0.78
CA GLY A 193 21.28 4.92 0.21
C GLY A 193 20.45 6.19 -0.01
N ASN A 194 20.91 7.32 0.53
CA ASN A 194 20.17 8.57 0.49
C ASN A 194 20.25 9.21 -0.91
N ALA A 195 19.10 9.39 -1.56
CA ALA A 195 18.99 9.94 -2.91
C ALA A 195 18.01 11.12 -2.94
N PRO A 196 18.21 12.11 -3.85
CA PRO A 196 17.22 13.15 -4.07
C PRO A 196 15.90 12.56 -4.61
N ILE A 197 14.79 13.23 -4.31
CA ILE A 197 13.51 12.98 -4.98
C ILE A 197 13.56 13.52 -6.42
N SER A 198 12.69 13.02 -7.30
CA SER A 198 12.60 13.54 -8.67
C SER A 198 11.98 14.93 -8.71
N ILE A 199 12.21 15.68 -9.79
CA ILE A 199 11.56 16.97 -10.03
C ILE A 199 10.06 16.75 -10.17
N LEU A 200 9.63 15.67 -10.85
CA LEU A 200 8.22 15.32 -10.94
C LEU A 200 7.55 15.15 -9.57
N GLU A 201 8.19 14.45 -8.63
CA GLU A 201 7.66 14.28 -7.28
C GLU A 201 7.62 15.60 -6.50
N TYR A 202 8.65 16.42 -6.62
CA TYR A 202 8.64 17.77 -6.05
C TYR A 202 7.46 18.58 -6.59
N LYS A 203 7.26 18.61 -7.91
CA LYS A 203 6.17 19.37 -8.54
C LYS A 203 4.78 18.83 -8.16
N GLN A 204 4.63 17.53 -7.96
CA GLN A 204 3.40 16.93 -7.41
C GLN A 204 3.12 17.37 -5.97
N MET A 205 4.16 17.51 -5.15
CA MET A 205 4.04 18.00 -3.77
C MET A 205 3.73 19.50 -3.73
N CYS A 206 4.50 20.34 -4.42
CA CYS A 206 4.30 21.80 -4.42
C CYS A 206 2.95 22.19 -5.04
N GLY A 207 2.44 21.41 -6.01
CA GLY A 207 1.11 21.59 -6.60
C GLY A 207 -0.05 21.43 -5.61
N ARG A 208 0.18 20.98 -4.37
CA ARG A 208 -0.81 20.94 -3.30
C ARG A 208 -0.94 22.27 -2.53
N ALA A 209 -0.08 23.25 -2.81
CA ALA A 209 -0.14 24.56 -2.18
C ALA A 209 -1.20 25.45 -2.87
N GLY A 210 -1.98 26.16 -2.06
CA GLY A 210 -3.08 27.03 -2.46
C GLY A 210 -4.42 26.29 -2.57
N ARG A 211 -5.40 26.67 -1.75
CA ARG A 211 -6.77 26.13 -1.79
C ARG A 211 -7.65 27.03 -2.67
N PRO A 212 -8.20 26.52 -3.78
CA PRO A 212 -9.14 27.28 -4.59
C PRO A 212 -10.29 27.82 -3.74
N GLN A 213 -10.68 29.08 -3.97
CA GLN A 213 -11.74 29.80 -3.24
C GLN A 213 -11.39 30.28 -1.82
N TYR A 214 -10.28 29.86 -1.22
CA TYR A 214 -9.90 30.24 0.15
C TYR A 214 -8.62 31.06 0.21
N ASP A 215 -7.68 30.79 -0.69
CA ASP A 215 -6.36 31.40 -0.66
C ASP A 215 -6.12 32.23 -1.94
N ASP A 216 -5.59 33.44 -1.77
CA ASP A 216 -5.16 34.30 -2.90
C ASP A 216 -3.83 33.84 -3.50
N GLU A 217 -3.03 33.13 -2.70
CA GLU A 217 -1.73 32.58 -3.09
C GLU A 217 -1.46 31.29 -2.28
N GLY A 218 -0.82 30.33 -2.92
CA GLY A 218 -0.27 29.12 -2.28
C GLY A 218 1.24 29.21 -2.18
N GLU A 219 1.81 28.71 -1.09
CA GLU A 219 3.25 28.72 -0.85
C GLU A 219 3.80 27.30 -0.75
N SER A 220 4.92 27.03 -1.43
CA SER A 220 5.66 25.79 -1.31
C SER A 220 7.09 26.08 -0.86
N ILE A 221 7.50 25.52 0.28
CA ILE A 221 8.79 25.79 0.88
C ILE A 221 9.60 24.50 1.05
N ILE A 222 10.77 24.43 0.41
CA ILE A 222 11.76 23.38 0.66
C ILE A 222 12.58 23.76 1.89
N VAL A 223 12.71 22.85 2.86
CA VAL A 223 13.68 23.01 3.96
C VAL A 223 15.03 22.46 3.49
N ALA A 224 15.98 23.36 3.25
CA ALA A 224 17.29 23.03 2.72
C ALA A 224 18.37 22.99 3.80
N LYS A 225 19.43 22.24 3.51
CA LYS A 225 20.74 22.39 4.14
C LYS A 225 21.69 22.98 3.11
N GLY A 226 22.34 24.10 3.42
CA GLY A 226 23.27 24.76 2.50
C GLY A 226 22.62 25.87 1.66
N SER A 227 23.13 26.05 0.44
CA SER A 227 22.78 27.17 -0.44
C SER A 227 21.37 27.04 -1.01
N PRO A 228 20.44 27.99 -0.75
CA PRO A 228 19.09 27.98 -1.33
C PRO A 228 19.06 27.91 -2.85
N ASN A 229 20.01 28.60 -3.52
CA ASN A 229 20.03 28.72 -4.98
C ASN A 229 20.15 27.36 -5.69
N GLN A 230 20.91 26.41 -5.13
CA GLN A 230 21.04 25.08 -5.73
C GLN A 230 19.72 24.30 -5.75
N TYR A 231 18.88 24.48 -4.71
CA TYR A 231 17.57 23.84 -4.64
C TYR A 231 16.58 24.52 -5.56
N LEU A 232 16.63 25.85 -5.66
CA LEU A 232 15.77 26.60 -6.59
C LEU A 232 16.10 26.25 -8.05
N GLU A 233 17.38 26.27 -8.43
CA GLU A 233 17.83 25.91 -9.78
C GLU A 233 17.42 24.49 -10.17
N HIS A 234 17.52 23.53 -9.25
CA HIS A 234 17.21 22.14 -9.57
C HIS A 234 15.71 21.82 -9.55
N TYR A 235 14.98 22.30 -8.53
CA TYR A 235 13.58 21.88 -8.32
C TYR A 235 12.56 22.91 -8.81
N VAL A 236 12.82 24.21 -8.62
CA VAL A 236 11.88 25.27 -9.02
C VAL A 236 12.01 25.53 -10.51
N ASP A 237 13.23 25.78 -10.98
CA ASP A 237 13.52 26.09 -12.38
C ASP A 237 13.66 24.82 -13.25
N GLY A 238 13.78 23.66 -12.61
CA GLY A 238 13.95 22.37 -13.26
C GLY A 238 12.71 21.87 -13.99
N ILE A 239 12.94 21.18 -15.10
CA ILE A 239 11.89 20.55 -15.91
C ILE A 239 11.69 19.11 -15.42
N PRO A 240 10.45 18.65 -15.18
CA PRO A 240 10.18 17.26 -14.82
C PRO A 240 10.75 16.25 -15.82
N GLU A 241 11.18 15.11 -15.31
CA GLU A 241 11.78 14.04 -16.08
C GLU A 241 10.83 13.48 -17.16
N SER A 242 11.42 12.89 -18.21
CA SER A 242 10.68 12.22 -19.28
C SER A 242 10.01 10.96 -18.77
N LEU A 243 8.83 10.63 -19.29
CA LEU A 243 8.23 9.31 -19.06
C LEU A 243 8.95 8.24 -19.88
N GLU A 244 9.23 7.11 -19.23
CA GLU A 244 9.82 5.94 -19.85
C GLU A 244 8.79 4.80 -19.92
N SER A 245 8.70 4.14 -21.07
CA SER A 245 7.83 2.98 -21.23
C SER A 245 8.38 1.79 -20.45
N GLN A 246 7.52 1.12 -19.69
CA GLN A 246 7.86 -0.09 -18.93
C GLN A 246 7.36 -1.37 -19.62
N ILE A 247 6.79 -1.27 -20.84
CA ILE A 247 6.13 -2.40 -21.51
C ILE A 247 7.12 -3.51 -21.90
N LEU A 248 8.37 -3.13 -22.21
CA LEU A 248 9.43 -4.02 -22.70
C LEU A 248 10.27 -4.66 -21.58
N GLU A 249 9.99 -4.35 -20.31
CA GLU A 249 10.58 -5.05 -19.17
C GLU A 249 10.20 -6.54 -19.22
N GLU A 250 11.10 -7.44 -18.84
CA GLU A 250 10.96 -8.88 -19.12
C GLU A 250 9.59 -9.47 -18.68
N SER A 251 9.19 -9.21 -17.43
CA SER A 251 7.92 -9.70 -16.87
C SER A 251 6.71 -9.07 -17.57
N SER A 252 6.76 -7.75 -17.81
CA SER A 252 5.71 -7.03 -18.53
C SER A 252 5.57 -7.60 -19.94
N LEU A 253 6.67 -7.78 -20.67
CA LEU A 253 6.66 -8.25 -22.04
C LEU A 253 6.11 -9.68 -22.14
N ARG A 254 6.48 -10.60 -21.23
CA ARG A 254 5.87 -11.95 -21.17
C ARG A 254 4.36 -11.91 -20.99
N ILE A 255 3.88 -11.09 -20.04
CA ILE A 255 2.44 -10.95 -19.75
C ILE A 255 1.69 -10.43 -20.97
N HIS A 256 2.19 -9.37 -21.61
CA HIS A 256 1.53 -8.74 -22.74
C HIS A 256 1.63 -9.60 -24.03
N LEU A 257 2.74 -10.30 -24.25
CA LEU A 257 2.88 -11.27 -25.35
C LEU A 257 1.85 -12.39 -25.24
N LEU A 258 1.76 -13.03 -24.06
CA LEU A 258 0.75 -14.07 -23.85
C LEU A 258 -0.67 -13.51 -24.01
N GLY A 259 -0.92 -12.29 -23.53
CA GLY A 259 -2.20 -11.60 -23.68
C GLY A 259 -2.59 -11.37 -25.15
N LEU A 260 -1.64 -10.88 -25.96
CA LEU A 260 -1.84 -10.68 -27.39
C LEU A 260 -2.11 -12.01 -28.11
N ILE A 261 -1.27 -13.01 -27.86
CA ILE A 261 -1.41 -14.34 -28.49
C ILE A 261 -2.75 -14.98 -28.12
N ALA A 262 -3.13 -14.95 -26.84
CA ALA A 262 -4.39 -15.52 -26.36
C ALA A 262 -5.61 -14.81 -26.96
N THR A 263 -5.55 -13.48 -27.09
CA THR A 263 -6.64 -12.69 -27.67
C THR A 263 -6.76 -12.92 -29.17
N SER A 264 -5.66 -12.87 -29.92
CA SER A 264 -5.65 -13.05 -31.37
C SER A 264 -6.05 -14.47 -31.78
N SER A 265 -5.67 -15.48 -31.00
CA SER A 265 -5.99 -16.90 -31.24
C SER A 265 -7.48 -17.24 -31.18
N THR A 266 -8.33 -16.32 -30.70
CA THR A 266 -9.79 -16.47 -30.81
C THR A 266 -10.27 -16.46 -32.26
N PHE A 267 -9.52 -15.84 -33.17
CA PHE A 267 -9.80 -15.79 -34.60
C PHE A 267 -8.85 -16.68 -35.40
N SER A 268 -7.54 -16.53 -35.21
CA SER A 268 -6.52 -17.30 -35.90
C SER A 268 -5.20 -17.27 -35.12
N ALA A 269 -4.30 -18.22 -35.40
CA ALA A 269 -2.93 -18.14 -34.92
C ALA A 269 -2.28 -16.82 -35.35
N ILE A 270 -1.37 -16.27 -34.55
CA ILE A 270 -0.65 -15.03 -34.85
C ILE A 270 0.80 -15.33 -35.25
N SER A 271 1.30 -14.71 -36.31
CA SER A 271 2.72 -14.83 -36.71
C SER A 271 3.61 -13.92 -35.89
N GLU A 272 4.90 -14.25 -35.79
CA GLU A 272 5.90 -13.38 -35.14
C GLU A 272 5.94 -11.98 -35.76
N GLU A 273 5.86 -11.90 -37.09
CA GLU A 273 5.80 -10.63 -37.84
C GLU A 273 4.68 -9.71 -37.34
N LYS A 274 3.47 -10.25 -37.13
CA LYS A 274 2.33 -9.46 -36.61
C LYS A 274 2.49 -9.10 -35.13
N ILE A 275 3.21 -9.91 -34.36
CA ILE A 275 3.56 -9.58 -32.98
C ILE A 275 4.53 -8.39 -32.97
N ASN A 276 5.60 -8.45 -33.76
CA ASN A 276 6.57 -7.36 -33.89
C ASN A 276 5.90 -6.08 -34.40
N GLU A 277 5.02 -6.19 -35.41
CA GLU A 277 4.21 -5.07 -35.92
C GLU A 277 3.33 -4.43 -34.82
N PHE A 278 2.71 -5.24 -33.96
CA PHE A 278 1.90 -4.70 -32.86
C PHE A 278 2.77 -3.98 -31.83
N PHE A 279 3.87 -4.60 -31.40
CA PHE A 279 4.72 -4.04 -30.36
C PHE A 279 5.53 -2.83 -30.84
N SER A 280 5.87 -2.73 -32.13
CA SER A 280 6.54 -1.56 -32.70
C SER A 280 5.68 -0.30 -32.66
N GLN A 281 4.36 -0.46 -32.59
CA GLN A 281 3.40 0.62 -32.40
C GLN A 281 3.20 1.03 -30.94
N THR A 282 3.82 0.34 -29.98
CA THR A 282 3.75 0.71 -28.55
C THR A 282 4.72 1.85 -28.26
N PHE A 283 4.44 2.65 -27.22
CA PHE A 283 5.33 3.75 -26.83
C PHE A 283 6.78 3.29 -26.55
N GLY A 284 6.96 2.06 -26.07
CA GLY A 284 8.29 1.49 -25.87
C GLY A 284 8.94 1.00 -27.17
N GLY A 285 8.15 0.41 -28.08
CA GLY A 285 8.64 -0.13 -29.35
C GLY A 285 9.07 0.93 -30.36
N LEU A 286 8.51 2.15 -30.28
CA LEU A 286 8.86 3.26 -31.19
C LEU A 286 10.34 3.67 -31.15
N SER A 287 11.07 3.31 -30.10
CA SER A 287 12.45 3.78 -29.88
C SER A 287 13.42 2.68 -29.44
N ASP A 288 13.06 1.40 -29.64
CA ASP A 288 13.88 0.26 -29.22
C ASP A 288 14.40 -0.52 -30.44
N ASP A 289 15.67 -0.31 -30.78
CA ASP A 289 16.36 -0.98 -31.89
C ASP A 289 16.49 -2.51 -31.71
N LYS A 290 16.22 -3.02 -30.50
CA LYS A 290 16.33 -4.45 -30.15
C LYS A 290 14.97 -5.07 -29.85
N LEU A 291 13.88 -4.43 -30.30
CA LEU A 291 12.52 -4.89 -30.04
C LEU A 291 12.30 -6.35 -30.47
N ASP A 292 12.66 -6.66 -31.71
CA ASP A 292 12.46 -8.00 -32.29
C ASP A 292 13.24 -9.06 -31.50
N ASP A 293 14.49 -8.80 -31.14
CA ASP A 293 15.32 -9.71 -30.33
C ASP A 293 14.67 -9.99 -28.97
N LYS A 294 14.17 -8.94 -28.29
CA LYS A 294 13.47 -9.07 -27.00
C LYS A 294 12.19 -9.88 -27.16
N ILE A 295 11.41 -9.66 -28.21
CA ILE A 295 10.19 -10.42 -28.48
C ILE A 295 10.51 -11.89 -28.75
N SER A 296 11.45 -12.18 -29.65
CA SER A 296 11.85 -13.55 -29.98
C SER A 296 12.38 -14.30 -28.75
N GLU A 297 13.13 -13.63 -27.88
CA GLU A 297 13.61 -14.21 -26.62
C GLU A 297 12.45 -14.58 -25.69
N ARG A 298 11.51 -13.66 -25.46
CA ARG A 298 10.35 -13.91 -24.59
C ARG A 298 9.40 -14.95 -25.19
N LEU A 299 9.25 -15.04 -26.52
CA LEU A 299 8.48 -16.11 -27.17
C LEU A 299 9.10 -17.49 -26.90
N LYS A 300 10.44 -17.61 -26.94
CA LYS A 300 11.14 -18.85 -26.57
C LYS A 300 10.90 -19.23 -25.11
N GLU A 301 10.89 -18.25 -24.20
CA GLU A 301 10.53 -18.48 -22.79
C GLU A 301 9.10 -19.00 -22.66
N LEU A 302 8.12 -18.35 -23.29
CA LEU A 302 6.72 -18.77 -23.25
C LEU A 302 6.52 -20.19 -23.79
N LYS A 303 7.25 -20.59 -24.83
CA LYS A 303 7.26 -21.98 -25.31
C LYS A 303 7.86 -22.94 -24.27
N THR A 304 8.99 -22.55 -23.68
CA THR A 304 9.67 -23.35 -22.64
C THR A 304 8.77 -23.57 -21.42
N TYR A 305 7.95 -22.59 -21.08
CA TYR A 305 6.99 -22.65 -19.98
C TYR A 305 5.67 -23.35 -20.33
N ASP A 306 5.55 -23.95 -21.52
CA ASP A 306 4.32 -24.57 -22.04
C ASP A 306 3.12 -23.59 -22.05
N MET A 307 3.37 -22.31 -22.37
CA MET A 307 2.32 -21.27 -22.43
C MET A 307 1.77 -21.13 -23.84
N ILE A 308 2.60 -21.36 -24.86
CA ILE A 308 2.24 -21.22 -26.27
C ILE A 308 2.79 -22.36 -27.13
N THR A 309 2.12 -22.64 -28.24
CA THR A 309 2.57 -23.50 -29.35
C THR A 309 2.82 -22.65 -30.59
N ASP A 310 3.64 -23.11 -31.54
CA ASP A 310 3.99 -22.39 -32.78
C ASP A 310 3.55 -23.09 -34.09
N GLU A 311 2.76 -24.17 -33.99
CA GLU A 311 2.25 -24.89 -35.16
C GLU A 311 1.26 -24.05 -36.00
N GLY A 312 1.74 -23.54 -37.14
CA GLY A 312 0.95 -22.69 -38.03
C GLY A 312 0.73 -21.27 -37.48
N GLY A 313 1.64 -20.81 -36.61
CA GLY A 313 1.57 -19.54 -35.87
C GLY A 313 1.38 -19.76 -34.37
N PHE A 314 1.58 -18.71 -33.59
CA PHE A 314 1.49 -18.79 -32.14
C PHE A 314 0.05 -18.90 -31.65
N LYS A 315 -0.18 -19.85 -30.73
CA LYS A 315 -1.45 -20.05 -30.00
C LYS A 315 -1.18 -20.33 -28.54
N PRO A 316 -2.08 -19.95 -27.61
CA PRO A 316 -1.93 -20.35 -26.22
C PRO A 316 -2.17 -21.86 -26.08
N THR A 317 -1.42 -22.51 -25.21
CA THR A 317 -1.79 -23.84 -24.71
C THR A 317 -3.00 -23.72 -23.79
N LYS A 318 -3.55 -24.86 -23.34
CA LYS A 318 -4.59 -24.83 -22.29
C LYS A 318 -4.08 -24.20 -21.00
N PHE A 319 -2.81 -24.39 -20.67
CA PHE A 319 -2.20 -23.80 -19.49
C PHE A 319 -1.93 -22.32 -19.68
N GLY A 320 -1.37 -21.90 -20.80
CA GLY A 320 -1.19 -20.48 -21.13
C GLY A 320 -2.51 -19.71 -21.15
N GLN A 321 -3.58 -20.30 -21.68
CA GLN A 321 -4.92 -19.69 -21.60
C GLN A 321 -5.38 -19.51 -20.15
N LYS A 322 -5.10 -20.46 -19.26
CA LYS A 322 -5.43 -20.35 -17.84
C LYS A 322 -4.61 -19.24 -17.17
N VAL A 323 -3.31 -19.16 -17.44
CA VAL A 323 -2.40 -18.14 -16.90
C VAL A 323 -2.79 -16.73 -17.34
N PHE A 324 -3.17 -16.56 -18.62
CA PHE A 324 -3.73 -15.31 -19.12
C PHE A 324 -4.92 -14.81 -18.27
N TRP A 325 -5.88 -15.69 -17.96
CA TRP A 325 -7.03 -15.32 -17.14
C TRP A 325 -6.68 -15.03 -15.68
N LEU A 326 -5.59 -15.60 -15.17
CA LEU A 326 -5.10 -15.37 -13.81
C LEU A 326 -4.33 -14.05 -13.69
N ARG A 327 -3.89 -13.45 -14.80
CA ARG A 327 -3.14 -12.18 -14.85
C ARG A 327 -1.89 -12.20 -13.97
N ILE A 328 -1.12 -13.28 -14.07
CA ILE A 328 0.18 -13.46 -13.40
C ILE A 328 1.27 -13.61 -14.46
N ASP A 329 2.52 -13.32 -14.12
CA ASP A 329 3.65 -13.58 -15.03
C ASP A 329 3.69 -15.07 -15.40
N PRO A 330 3.77 -15.40 -16.70
CA PRO A 330 3.97 -16.78 -17.15
C PRO A 330 5.13 -17.51 -16.49
N LYS A 331 6.27 -16.82 -16.24
CA LYS A 331 7.39 -17.42 -15.53
C LYS A 331 6.99 -17.80 -14.10
N THR A 332 6.34 -16.89 -13.37
CA THR A 332 5.87 -17.17 -12.01
C THR A 332 4.89 -18.34 -11.98
N ALA A 333 3.94 -18.41 -12.92
CA ALA A 333 3.01 -19.53 -13.00
C ALA A 333 3.72 -20.87 -13.23
N PHE A 334 4.74 -20.89 -14.09
CA PHE A 334 5.58 -22.05 -14.32
C PHE A 334 6.36 -22.46 -13.06
N ASP A 335 7.03 -21.52 -12.39
CA ASP A 335 7.78 -21.79 -11.16
C ASP A 335 6.87 -22.34 -10.05
N ILE A 336 5.65 -21.79 -9.90
CA ILE A 336 4.65 -22.34 -8.98
C ILE A 336 4.35 -23.81 -9.30
N THR A 337 4.20 -24.19 -10.58
CA THR A 337 3.91 -25.60 -10.92
C THR A 337 4.99 -26.55 -10.44
N ALA A 338 6.26 -26.16 -10.58
CA ALA A 338 7.38 -26.96 -10.09
C ALA A 338 7.34 -27.12 -8.56
N HIS A 339 7.11 -26.03 -7.82
CA HIS A 339 6.99 -26.11 -6.36
C HIS A 339 5.83 -26.99 -5.90
N LEU A 340 4.69 -26.98 -6.61
CA LEU A 340 3.55 -27.80 -6.23
C LEU A 340 3.80 -29.32 -6.38
N GLU A 341 4.87 -29.75 -7.05
CA GLU A 341 5.26 -31.17 -7.11
C GLU A 341 5.79 -31.69 -5.77
N ASP A 342 6.27 -30.82 -4.88
CA ASP A 342 6.87 -31.18 -3.60
C ASP A 342 5.87 -31.40 -2.45
N TYR A 343 4.57 -31.36 -2.74
CA TYR A 343 3.56 -31.67 -1.73
C TYR A 343 3.58 -33.15 -1.32
N VAL A 344 3.24 -33.42 -0.06
CA VAL A 344 3.14 -34.77 0.52
C VAL A 344 1.69 -35.05 0.89
N LYS A 345 1.07 -36.02 0.21
CA LYS A 345 -0.33 -36.39 0.46
C LYS A 345 -0.52 -36.81 1.92
N GLY A 346 -1.53 -36.23 2.59
CA GLY A 346 -1.86 -36.49 3.99
C GLY A 346 -1.25 -35.50 4.98
N ASN A 347 -0.27 -34.69 4.55
CA ASN A 347 0.29 -33.61 5.34
C ASN A 347 -0.40 -32.28 5.02
N LYS A 348 -0.27 -31.31 5.94
CA LYS A 348 -0.60 -29.90 5.68
C LYS A 348 0.67 -29.18 5.22
N HIS A 349 0.52 -28.22 4.32
CA HIS A 349 1.58 -27.46 3.68
C HIS A 349 1.40 -25.95 3.87
N THR A 350 0.72 -25.57 4.95
CA THR A 350 0.32 -24.18 5.17
C THR A 350 1.51 -23.24 5.23
N PHE A 351 2.62 -23.65 5.88
CA PHE A 351 3.78 -22.78 6.00
C PHE A 351 4.53 -22.64 4.68
N GLY A 352 4.71 -23.73 3.94
CA GLY A 352 5.30 -23.72 2.60
C GLY A 352 4.51 -22.88 1.61
N PHE A 353 3.17 -22.88 1.67
CA PHE A 353 2.37 -21.95 0.87
C PHE A 353 2.58 -20.48 1.25
N LEU A 354 2.63 -20.16 2.55
CA LEU A 354 2.90 -18.79 2.98
C LEU A 354 4.29 -18.34 2.53
N HIS A 355 5.31 -19.18 2.72
CA HIS A 355 6.69 -18.93 2.32
C HIS A 355 6.80 -18.69 0.80
N MET A 356 6.22 -19.58 -0.01
CA MET A 356 6.20 -19.43 -1.47
C MET A 356 5.55 -18.10 -1.85
N ILE A 357 4.35 -17.81 -1.33
CA ILE A 357 3.60 -16.61 -1.67
C ILE A 357 4.37 -15.34 -1.34
N THR A 358 5.03 -15.27 -0.18
CA THR A 358 5.73 -14.05 0.25
C THR A 358 7.00 -13.74 -0.54
N ASN A 359 7.48 -14.72 -1.32
CA ASN A 359 8.69 -14.61 -2.13
C ASN A 359 8.38 -14.55 -3.64
N LEU A 360 7.10 -14.55 -4.03
CA LEU A 360 6.73 -14.32 -5.43
C LEU A 360 7.07 -12.87 -5.85
N PRO A 361 7.53 -12.64 -7.09
CA PRO A 361 7.78 -11.28 -7.61
C PRO A 361 6.56 -10.34 -7.52
N GLU A 362 5.36 -10.89 -7.65
CA GLU A 362 4.09 -10.15 -7.57
C GLU A 362 3.63 -9.87 -6.13
N PHE A 363 4.36 -10.37 -5.12
CA PHE A 363 4.03 -10.12 -3.73
C PHE A 363 4.56 -8.77 -3.25
N TYR A 364 3.68 -7.96 -2.67
CA TYR A 364 4.00 -6.68 -2.08
C TYR A 364 3.10 -6.42 -0.86
N PRO A 365 3.58 -5.73 0.20
CA PRO A 365 4.93 -5.23 0.40
C PRO A 365 5.93 -6.30 0.84
N GLN A 366 7.16 -6.18 0.35
CA GLN A 366 8.30 -6.96 0.83
C GLN A 366 9.00 -6.19 1.94
N PHE A 367 9.19 -6.85 3.08
CA PHE A 367 9.92 -6.31 4.22
C PHE A 367 10.96 -7.34 4.63
N GLY A 368 12.23 -6.91 4.66
CA GLY A 368 13.31 -7.71 5.22
C GLY A 368 13.08 -8.01 6.70
N VAL A 369 13.68 -9.11 7.15
CA VAL A 369 13.76 -9.44 8.58
C VAL A 369 14.87 -8.60 9.19
N THR A 370 14.57 -7.90 10.28
CA THR A 370 15.59 -7.19 11.07
C THR A 370 16.25 -8.16 12.03
N GLU A 371 17.49 -7.90 12.47
CA GLU A 371 18.19 -8.69 13.51
C GLU A 371 17.29 -9.09 14.70
N LYS A 372 16.45 -8.16 15.19
CA LYS A 372 15.51 -8.40 16.30
C LYS A 372 14.42 -9.45 16.04
N LEU A 373 14.20 -9.81 14.79
CA LEU A 373 13.19 -10.76 14.33
C LEU A 373 13.79 -12.07 13.82
N GLU A 374 15.12 -12.17 13.72
CA GLU A 374 15.81 -13.36 13.22
C GLU A 374 15.57 -14.56 14.13
N GLU A 375 15.75 -14.41 15.45
CA GLU A 375 15.50 -15.49 16.43
C GLU A 375 14.07 -16.06 16.32
N LYS A 376 13.07 -15.20 16.12
CA LYS A 376 11.67 -15.62 15.91
C LYS A 376 11.49 -16.39 14.60
N MET A 377 12.21 -16.00 13.54
CA MET A 377 12.19 -16.70 12.26
C MET A 377 12.91 -18.05 12.34
N GLU A 378 14.03 -18.13 13.06
CA GLU A 378 14.76 -19.38 13.31
C GLU A 378 13.89 -20.40 14.06
N GLU A 379 13.18 -19.97 15.11
CA GLU A 379 12.23 -20.83 15.84
C GLU A 379 11.14 -21.38 14.90
N ILE A 380 10.58 -20.53 14.04
CA ILE A 380 9.57 -20.95 13.06
C ILE A 380 10.20 -21.91 12.04
N HIS A 381 11.39 -21.60 11.52
CA HIS A 381 12.10 -22.47 10.59
C HIS A 381 12.31 -23.86 11.18
N ASP A 382 12.81 -23.95 12.42
CA ASP A 382 13.04 -25.23 13.09
C ASP A 382 11.75 -26.05 13.25
N ASN A 383 10.63 -25.38 13.48
CA ASN A 383 9.31 -26.01 13.56
C ASN A 383 8.80 -26.51 12.21
N PHE A 384 9.17 -25.90 11.08
CA PHE A 384 8.60 -26.22 9.76
C PHE A 384 9.59 -26.80 8.74
N LYS A 385 10.89 -26.90 9.02
CA LYS A 385 11.91 -27.44 8.11
C LYS A 385 11.68 -28.90 7.65
N HIS A 386 10.77 -29.61 8.31
CA HIS A 386 10.35 -30.94 7.93
C HIS A 386 9.23 -30.95 6.85
N GLU A 387 8.58 -29.81 6.62
CA GLU A 387 7.54 -29.65 5.59
C GLU A 387 8.21 -29.58 4.21
N LYS A 388 8.06 -30.62 3.40
CA LYS A 388 8.74 -30.73 2.10
C LYS A 388 8.45 -29.55 1.16
N LEU A 389 7.19 -29.09 1.11
CA LEU A 389 6.81 -27.94 0.29
C LEU A 389 7.58 -26.68 0.72
N TYR A 390 7.93 -26.52 2.00
CA TYR A 390 8.76 -25.42 2.47
C TYR A 390 10.25 -25.65 2.17
N ALA A 391 10.78 -26.81 2.57
CA ALA A 391 12.22 -27.09 2.58
C ALA A 391 12.88 -27.16 1.19
N GLU A 392 12.13 -27.54 0.15
CA GLU A 392 12.65 -27.69 -1.22
C GLU A 392 12.54 -26.41 -2.05
N GLN A 393 11.95 -25.33 -1.50
CA GLN A 393 11.86 -24.05 -2.21
C GLN A 393 13.22 -23.37 -2.29
N LYS A 394 13.76 -23.27 -3.51
CA LYS A 394 14.99 -22.52 -3.81
C LYS A 394 14.65 -21.08 -4.14
N LEU A 395 14.80 -20.19 -3.18
CA LEU A 395 14.41 -18.78 -3.32
C LEU A 395 15.58 -17.86 -2.99
N ASP A 396 15.63 -16.71 -3.66
CA ASP A 396 16.68 -15.70 -3.45
C ASP A 396 16.60 -15.05 -2.06
N HIS A 397 15.38 -14.96 -1.51
CA HIS A 397 15.11 -14.51 -0.15
C HIS A 397 14.29 -15.60 0.54
N ASP A 398 14.82 -16.18 1.62
CA ASP A 398 14.12 -17.24 2.38
C ASP A 398 13.10 -16.58 3.34
N TRP A 399 13.58 -15.67 4.21
CA TRP A 399 12.75 -15.11 5.27
C TRP A 399 12.36 -13.65 5.04
N THR A 400 11.06 -13.38 5.15
CA THR A 400 10.50 -12.02 5.12
C THR A 400 9.70 -11.74 6.39
N LYS A 401 9.66 -10.47 6.82
CA LYS A 401 8.76 -10.05 7.90
C LYS A 401 7.29 -10.27 7.53
N SER A 402 6.95 -10.25 6.24
CA SER A 402 5.61 -10.55 5.76
C SER A 402 5.20 -12.00 6.03
N LEU A 403 6.12 -12.96 5.92
CA LEU A 403 5.92 -14.36 6.29
C LEU A 403 5.62 -14.50 7.80
N LEU A 404 6.44 -13.86 8.64
CA LEU A 404 6.24 -13.83 10.09
C LEU A 404 4.84 -13.28 10.46
N ILE A 405 4.47 -12.14 9.87
CA ILE A 405 3.16 -11.52 10.09
C ILE A 405 2.04 -12.48 9.68
N LEU A 406 2.13 -13.11 8.51
CA LEU A 406 1.09 -14.01 8.01
C LEU A 406 0.96 -15.27 8.88
N HIS A 407 2.07 -15.87 9.28
CA HIS A 407 2.11 -17.06 10.14
C HIS A 407 1.32 -16.81 11.43
N HIS A 408 1.61 -15.71 12.14
CA HIS A 408 0.90 -15.38 13.37
C HIS A 408 -0.51 -14.83 13.14
N TRP A 409 -0.75 -14.16 12.00
CA TRP A 409 -2.07 -13.66 11.63
C TRP A 409 -3.07 -14.80 11.48
N ILE A 410 -2.71 -15.87 10.76
CA ILE A 410 -3.58 -17.03 10.56
C ILE A 410 -3.73 -17.92 11.80
N ASP A 411 -3.00 -17.61 12.87
CA ASP A 411 -3.16 -18.22 14.19
C ASP A 411 -3.91 -17.31 15.19
N GLY A 412 -4.35 -16.13 14.75
CA GLY A 412 -5.22 -15.26 15.53
C GLY A 412 -4.52 -14.19 16.35
N MET A 413 -3.25 -13.91 16.08
CA MET A 413 -2.52 -12.81 16.74
C MET A 413 -3.16 -11.44 16.45
N THR A 414 -3.31 -10.61 17.47
CA THR A 414 -4.01 -9.32 17.38
C THR A 414 -3.19 -8.26 16.63
N TYR A 415 -3.85 -7.20 16.12
CA TYR A 415 -3.14 -6.07 15.53
C TYR A 415 -2.24 -5.37 16.55
N SER A 416 -2.69 -5.23 17.80
CA SER A 416 -1.87 -4.63 18.86
C SER A 416 -0.61 -5.46 19.12
N THR A 417 -0.74 -6.78 19.24
CA THR A 417 0.41 -7.68 19.48
C THR A 417 1.40 -7.65 18.31
N MET A 418 0.93 -7.76 17.06
CA MET A 418 1.83 -7.67 15.89
C MET A 418 2.51 -6.29 15.77
N SER A 419 1.81 -5.21 16.15
CA SER A 419 2.40 -3.87 16.21
C SER A 419 3.48 -3.77 17.28
N GLU A 420 3.32 -4.47 18.41
CA GLU A 420 4.28 -4.48 19.51
C GLU A 420 5.49 -5.36 19.23
N GLU A 421 5.27 -6.58 18.75
CA GLU A 421 6.34 -7.57 18.57
C GLU A 421 7.08 -7.40 17.24
N PHE A 422 6.38 -7.03 16.16
CA PHE A 422 6.95 -7.03 14.81
C PHE A 422 7.09 -5.64 14.22
N ASN A 423 6.64 -4.59 14.92
CA ASN A 423 6.47 -3.24 14.35
C ASN A 423 5.66 -3.29 13.05
N ALA A 424 4.60 -4.09 13.02
CA ALA A 424 3.70 -4.23 11.88
C ALA A 424 2.57 -3.17 11.96
N GLU A 425 2.46 -2.33 10.93
CA GLU A 425 1.43 -1.28 10.89
C GLU A 425 0.12 -1.83 10.28
N PRO A 426 -1.06 -1.34 10.71
CA PRO A 426 -2.35 -1.87 10.25
C PRO A 426 -2.53 -1.87 8.72
N GLY A 427 -2.07 -0.81 8.04
CA GLY A 427 -2.12 -0.70 6.59
C GLY A 427 -1.25 -1.73 5.87
N ASP A 428 -0.06 -2.02 6.42
CA ASP A 428 0.83 -3.05 5.86
C ASP A 428 0.22 -4.44 6.04
N ILE A 429 -0.31 -4.76 7.23
CA ILE A 429 -0.98 -6.04 7.49
C ILE A 429 -2.16 -6.24 6.53
N PHE A 430 -2.94 -5.18 6.28
CA PHE A 430 -4.03 -5.23 5.31
C PHE A 430 -3.52 -5.55 3.90
N GLN A 431 -2.49 -4.84 3.43
CA GLN A 431 -1.93 -5.05 2.09
C GLN A 431 -1.32 -6.44 1.95
N ILE A 432 -0.54 -6.89 2.93
CA ILE A 432 0.03 -8.24 3.00
C ILE A 432 -1.09 -9.27 2.82
N ARG A 433 -2.14 -9.19 3.64
CA ARG A 433 -3.27 -10.14 3.57
C ARG A 433 -3.99 -10.13 2.22
N GLN A 434 -4.25 -8.96 1.66
CA GLN A 434 -4.97 -8.84 0.39
C GLN A 434 -4.16 -9.46 -0.76
N ASN A 435 -2.85 -9.22 -0.80
CA ASN A 435 -1.95 -9.82 -1.79
C ASN A 435 -1.81 -11.32 -1.58
N THR A 436 -1.64 -11.79 -0.34
CA THR A 436 -1.58 -13.22 -0.04
C THR A 436 -2.87 -13.94 -0.43
N GLU A 437 -4.05 -13.36 -0.16
CA GLU A 437 -5.32 -13.98 -0.55
C GLU A 437 -5.46 -14.10 -2.08
N ARG A 438 -5.02 -13.07 -2.82
CA ARG A 438 -5.00 -13.06 -4.29
C ARG A 438 -4.07 -14.13 -4.84
N LEU A 439 -2.84 -14.20 -4.33
CA LEU A 439 -1.83 -15.16 -4.81
C LEU A 439 -2.18 -16.59 -4.40
N ALA A 440 -2.70 -16.81 -3.20
CA ALA A 440 -3.25 -18.11 -2.79
C ALA A 440 -4.40 -18.56 -3.70
N TYR A 441 -5.24 -17.63 -4.19
CA TYR A 441 -6.24 -17.96 -5.21
C TYR A 441 -5.59 -18.39 -6.52
N ILE A 442 -4.57 -17.69 -6.99
CA ILE A 442 -3.86 -18.04 -8.23
C ILE A 442 -3.23 -19.42 -8.13
N ILE A 443 -2.50 -19.71 -7.05
CA ILE A 443 -1.90 -21.02 -6.79
C ILE A 443 -2.97 -22.11 -6.74
N LYS A 444 -4.13 -21.83 -6.13
CA LYS A 444 -5.26 -22.76 -6.10
C LYS A 444 -5.77 -23.08 -7.49
N GLU A 445 -5.89 -22.07 -8.35
CA GLU A 445 -6.36 -22.24 -9.72
C GLU A 445 -5.35 -23.01 -10.59
N ILE A 446 -4.04 -22.87 -10.31
CA ILE A 446 -2.99 -23.69 -10.92
C ILE A 446 -3.08 -25.14 -10.42
N ALA A 447 -3.20 -25.36 -9.11
CA ALA A 447 -3.39 -26.69 -8.54
C ALA A 447 -4.64 -27.39 -9.12
N ARG A 448 -5.73 -26.64 -9.32
CA ARG A 448 -6.95 -27.15 -9.96
C ARG A 448 -6.73 -27.53 -11.42
N PHE A 449 -5.96 -26.74 -12.17
CA PHE A 449 -5.63 -27.05 -13.57
C PHE A 449 -4.95 -28.42 -13.67
N TRP A 450 -4.01 -28.71 -12.75
CA TRP A 450 -3.33 -30.00 -12.62
C TRP A 450 -4.12 -31.06 -11.84
N LYS A 451 -5.41 -30.82 -11.58
CA LYS A 451 -6.35 -31.75 -10.94
C LYS A 451 -5.91 -32.22 -9.54
N ASN A 452 -5.14 -31.41 -8.82
CA ASN A 452 -4.73 -31.71 -7.45
C ASN A 452 -5.75 -31.21 -6.43
N GLN A 453 -6.81 -32.00 -6.20
CA GLN A 453 -7.91 -31.61 -5.31
C GLN A 453 -7.45 -31.41 -3.85
N VAL A 454 -6.45 -32.15 -3.40
CA VAL A 454 -5.91 -32.03 -2.02
C VAL A 454 -5.38 -30.61 -1.77
N LEU A 455 -4.58 -30.08 -2.70
CA LEU A 455 -4.06 -28.72 -2.59
C LEU A 455 -5.15 -27.67 -2.78
N VAL A 456 -6.15 -27.94 -3.63
CA VAL A 456 -7.29 -27.03 -3.82
C VAL A 456 -8.06 -26.82 -2.50
N ASP A 457 -8.37 -27.90 -1.79
CA ASP A 457 -9.11 -27.84 -0.52
C ASP A 457 -8.28 -27.18 0.59
N GLU A 458 -6.98 -27.48 0.64
CA GLU A 458 -6.07 -26.85 1.59
C GLU A 458 -5.94 -25.34 1.33
N LEU A 459 -5.75 -24.92 0.08
CA LEU A 459 -5.64 -23.50 -0.28
C LEU A 459 -6.95 -22.75 -0.06
N ASP A 460 -8.12 -23.36 -0.29
CA ASP A 460 -9.39 -22.71 0.06
C ASP A 460 -9.54 -22.51 1.56
N THR A 461 -9.08 -23.47 2.37
CA THR A 461 -9.02 -23.33 3.84
C THR A 461 -8.05 -22.22 4.24
N LEU A 462 -6.83 -22.21 3.69
CA LEU A 462 -5.82 -21.18 3.94
C LEU A 462 -6.32 -19.79 3.59
N ARG A 463 -7.00 -19.63 2.44
CA ARG A 463 -7.60 -18.34 2.04
C ARG A 463 -8.62 -17.84 3.05
N GLN A 464 -9.46 -18.72 3.61
CA GLN A 464 -10.37 -18.30 4.69
C GLN A 464 -9.61 -17.88 5.94
N ARG A 465 -8.54 -18.60 6.32
CA ARG A 465 -7.69 -18.23 7.47
C ARG A 465 -7.00 -16.88 7.25
N ILE A 466 -6.49 -16.59 6.05
CA ILE A 466 -5.90 -15.29 5.68
C ILE A 466 -6.95 -14.18 5.73
N ARG A 467 -8.16 -14.42 5.20
CA ARG A 467 -9.25 -13.45 5.16
C ARG A 467 -9.79 -13.10 6.56
N HIS A 468 -9.80 -14.04 7.48
CA HIS A 468 -10.39 -13.83 8.80
C HIS A 468 -9.36 -13.66 9.92
N GLY A 469 -8.11 -14.06 9.70
CA GLY A 469 -7.03 -14.03 10.68
C GLY A 469 -7.27 -14.96 11.83
N VAL A 470 -7.66 -16.19 11.54
CA VAL A 470 -8.01 -17.15 12.58
C VAL A 470 -7.47 -18.55 12.27
N PRO A 471 -7.20 -19.35 13.31
CA PRO A 471 -6.98 -20.78 13.16
C PRO A 471 -8.17 -21.48 12.48
N GLU A 472 -7.92 -22.64 11.88
CA GLU A 472 -8.93 -23.45 11.16
C GLU A 472 -10.17 -23.73 12.02
N LYS A 473 -9.99 -24.00 13.32
CA LYS A 473 -11.08 -24.28 14.28
C LYS A 473 -12.10 -23.16 14.47
N TYR A 474 -11.82 -21.92 14.03
CA TYR A 474 -12.77 -20.81 14.14
C TYR A 474 -13.48 -20.48 12.81
N LEU A 475 -13.13 -21.16 11.71
CA LEU A 475 -13.61 -20.80 10.36
C LEU A 475 -15.13 -20.84 10.23
N ASP A 476 -15.81 -21.79 10.89
CA ASP A 476 -17.27 -21.88 10.79
C ASP A 476 -18.01 -20.76 11.55
N LEU A 477 -17.39 -20.20 12.57
CA LEU A 477 -17.92 -19.07 13.33
C LEU A 477 -17.71 -17.76 12.57
N VAL A 478 -16.52 -17.50 12.03
CA VAL A 478 -16.19 -16.22 11.37
C VAL A 478 -16.91 -16.02 10.03
N LYS A 479 -17.46 -17.08 9.44
CA LYS A 479 -18.36 -17.00 8.27
C LYS A 479 -19.72 -16.37 8.61
N ILE A 480 -20.07 -16.22 9.88
CA ILE A 480 -21.34 -15.63 10.32
C ILE A 480 -21.18 -14.11 10.35
N LYS A 481 -22.08 -13.38 9.68
CA LYS A 481 -22.06 -11.91 9.67
C LYS A 481 -22.10 -11.38 11.10
N ASN A 482 -21.25 -10.38 11.36
CA ASN A 482 -21.01 -9.76 12.68
C ASN A 482 -20.23 -10.62 13.69
N VAL A 483 -19.81 -11.84 13.33
CA VAL A 483 -18.88 -12.64 14.13
C VAL A 483 -17.47 -12.50 13.53
N GLY A 484 -16.72 -11.53 14.04
CA GLY A 484 -15.29 -11.40 13.72
C GLY A 484 -14.42 -12.33 14.59
N ARG A 485 -13.11 -12.28 14.38
CA ARG A 485 -12.10 -13.05 15.14
C ARG A 485 -12.29 -13.04 16.65
N VAL A 486 -12.48 -11.85 17.23
CA VAL A 486 -12.64 -11.66 18.68
C VAL A 486 -13.85 -12.44 19.18
N ARG A 487 -15.00 -12.26 18.53
CA ARG A 487 -16.25 -12.93 18.90
C ARG A 487 -16.17 -14.45 18.67
N ALA A 488 -15.52 -14.90 17.60
CA ALA A 488 -15.32 -16.32 17.36
C ALA A 488 -14.52 -16.98 18.50
N LYS A 489 -13.42 -16.34 18.96
CA LYS A 489 -12.63 -16.82 20.09
C LYS A 489 -13.45 -16.88 21.38
N ILE A 490 -14.29 -15.87 21.64
CA ILE A 490 -15.18 -15.84 22.81
C ILE A 490 -16.21 -16.97 22.71
N LEU A 491 -16.93 -17.09 21.59
CA LEU A 491 -17.93 -18.15 21.38
C LEU A 491 -17.32 -19.54 21.59
N TYR A 492 -16.13 -19.78 21.03
CA TYR A 492 -15.41 -21.04 21.22
C TYR A 492 -15.09 -21.31 22.70
N LYS A 493 -14.66 -20.28 23.46
CA LYS A 493 -14.44 -20.40 24.92
C LYS A 493 -15.71 -20.78 25.69
N TYR A 494 -16.89 -20.42 25.17
CA TYR A 494 -18.19 -20.79 25.72
C TYR A 494 -18.76 -22.11 25.14
N ASN A 495 -17.91 -22.94 24.53
CA ASN A 495 -18.24 -24.23 23.92
C ASN A 495 -19.22 -24.12 22.73
N PHE A 496 -19.14 -23.03 21.97
CA PHE A 496 -19.81 -22.91 20.67
C PHE A 496 -18.76 -22.97 19.56
N HIS A 497 -18.54 -24.16 19.02
CA HIS A 497 -17.45 -24.39 18.05
C HIS A 497 -17.90 -24.15 16.61
N ASP A 498 -19.19 -24.36 16.34
CA ASP A 498 -19.73 -24.33 14.99
C ASP A 498 -21.18 -23.80 14.95
N ARG A 499 -21.78 -23.85 13.76
CA ARG A 499 -23.18 -23.44 13.54
C ARG A 499 -24.18 -24.37 14.22
N VAL A 500 -23.83 -25.64 14.46
CA VAL A 500 -24.70 -26.63 15.12
C VAL A 500 -24.84 -26.29 16.60
N ASP A 501 -23.73 -26.00 17.27
CA ASP A 501 -23.73 -25.56 18.67
C ASP A 501 -24.52 -24.27 18.85
N LEU A 502 -24.31 -23.29 17.96
CA LEU A 502 -25.03 -22.02 17.97
C LEU A 502 -26.53 -22.18 17.67
N ARG A 503 -26.92 -23.16 16.85
CA ARG A 503 -28.33 -23.47 16.57
C ARG A 503 -29.04 -23.95 17.83
N LYS A 504 -28.38 -24.82 18.62
CA LYS A 504 -28.90 -25.38 19.88
C LYS A 504 -28.96 -24.35 21.01
N ALA A 505 -28.17 -23.29 20.95
CA ALA A 505 -28.15 -22.23 21.96
C ALA A 505 -29.47 -21.43 22.00
N SER A 506 -29.94 -21.10 23.21
CA SER A 506 -31.02 -20.11 23.38
C SER A 506 -30.51 -18.70 23.07
N LEU A 507 -31.42 -17.81 22.67
CA LEU A 507 -31.07 -16.44 22.33
C LEU A 507 -30.49 -15.69 23.54
N GLU A 508 -31.05 -15.92 24.72
CA GLU A 508 -30.66 -15.32 25.99
C GLU A 508 -29.26 -15.78 26.39
N LYS A 509 -28.95 -17.06 26.21
CA LYS A 509 -27.62 -17.61 26.49
C LYS A 509 -26.56 -16.97 25.61
N LEU A 510 -26.84 -16.77 24.31
CA LEU A 510 -25.92 -16.08 23.40
C LEU A 510 -25.79 -14.59 23.75
N ALA A 511 -26.91 -13.92 24.08
CA ALA A 511 -26.91 -12.50 24.40
C ALA A 511 -26.15 -12.17 25.69
N ALA A 512 -26.08 -13.11 26.64
CA ALA A 512 -25.33 -12.97 27.88
C ALA A 512 -23.81 -13.06 27.70
N ILE A 513 -23.32 -13.51 26.54
CA ILE A 513 -21.89 -13.63 26.25
C ILE A 513 -21.31 -12.24 25.99
N ASP A 514 -20.15 -11.98 26.59
CA ASP A 514 -19.39 -10.74 26.39
C ASP A 514 -19.18 -10.42 24.90
N LYS A 515 -19.33 -9.15 24.54
CA LYS A 515 -19.26 -8.61 23.16
C LYS A 515 -20.25 -9.18 22.13
N ILE A 516 -21.18 -10.05 22.53
CA ILE A 516 -22.29 -10.49 21.67
C ILE A 516 -23.50 -9.57 21.89
N GLY A 517 -24.10 -9.61 23.08
CA GLY A 517 -25.30 -8.84 23.37
C GLY A 517 -26.51 -9.24 22.51
N MET A 518 -27.67 -8.64 22.79
CA MET A 518 -28.94 -9.05 22.19
C MET A 518 -28.99 -8.87 20.66
N THR A 519 -28.45 -7.76 20.14
CA THR A 519 -28.49 -7.45 18.71
C THR A 519 -27.71 -8.47 17.88
N ILE A 520 -26.51 -8.85 18.33
CA ILE A 520 -25.66 -9.80 17.60
C ILE A 520 -26.20 -11.21 17.79
N ALA A 521 -26.67 -11.57 18.98
CA ALA A 521 -27.30 -12.87 19.22
C ALA A 521 -28.48 -13.11 18.26
N LYS A 522 -29.36 -12.12 18.08
CA LYS A 522 -30.46 -12.17 17.10
C LYS A 522 -29.93 -12.33 15.66
N SER A 523 -28.91 -11.56 15.30
CA SER A 523 -28.24 -11.64 13.99
C SER A 523 -27.65 -13.04 13.73
N ILE A 524 -27.05 -13.67 14.74
CA ILE A 524 -26.48 -15.02 14.65
C ILE A 524 -27.60 -16.05 14.41
N LYS A 525 -28.65 -16.06 15.25
CA LYS A 525 -29.76 -17.02 15.13
C LYS A 525 -30.46 -16.92 13.78
N LEU A 526 -30.77 -15.71 13.32
CA LEU A 526 -31.42 -15.47 12.03
C LEU A 526 -30.63 -16.05 10.84
N GLN A 527 -29.29 -15.99 10.90
CA GLN A 527 -28.45 -16.50 9.80
C GLN A 527 -28.37 -18.03 9.81
N ILE A 528 -28.35 -18.64 10.99
CA ILE A 528 -28.22 -20.10 11.14
C ILE A 528 -29.53 -20.83 10.78
N GLU A 529 -30.67 -20.16 10.93
CA GLU A 529 -32.00 -20.67 10.56
C GLU A 529 -32.26 -20.61 9.03
N LYS A 530 -31.62 -19.68 8.31
CA LYS A 530 -31.80 -19.51 6.86
C LYS A 530 -30.99 -20.49 6.00
N VAL A 531 -29.95 -21.11 6.55
CA VAL A 531 -29.15 -22.13 5.86
C VAL A 531 -29.78 -23.50 6.17
N ARG A 532 -30.72 -23.92 5.31
CA ARG A 532 -31.27 -25.29 5.30
C ARG A 532 -30.38 -26.21 4.49
#